data_AF-A0A3N5EAA4-F1
#
_entry.id   AF-A0A3N5EAA4-F1
#
_cell.length_a   1.000
_cell.length_b   1.000
_cell.length_c   1.000
_cell.angle_alpha   90.00
_cell.angle_beta   90.00
_cell.angle_gamma   90.00
#
_symmetry.space_group_name_H-M   'P 1'
#
loop_
_entity.id
_entity.type
_entity.pdbx_description
1 polymer ?
#
loop_
_entity_poly.entity_id
_entity_poly.type
_entity_poly.pdbx_seq_one_letter_code
_entity_poly.pdbx_strand_id
1 'polypeptide(L)'
;MRDTDESRLCRRYLKLLGIPARRPALSSLEEIVRSQALKVPFENVSKLYLKKRAGLRGLIGFAEHLEGIERYCFGGTCYATNYYLHRLLAHLG
;
A
#
# COMPACT_ATOMS: atom_id res chain seq x y z
N MET A 1 10.92 6.20 -19.79
CA MET A 1 10.63 6.80 -18.47
C MET A 1 11.76 6.43 -17.53
N ARG A 2 12.35 7.38 -16.80
CA ARG A 2 13.32 7.05 -15.74
C ARG A 2 12.56 6.26 -14.67
N ASP A 3 13.06 5.06 -14.35
CA ASP A 3 12.45 4.21 -13.34
C ASP A 3 12.74 4.81 -11.97
N THR A 4 11.78 5.55 -11.41
CA THR A 4 11.91 6.12 -10.07
C THR A 4 11.60 5.05 -9.02
N ASP A 5 12.15 5.19 -7.81
CA ASP A 5 11.81 4.29 -6.70
C ASP A 5 10.29 4.24 -6.46
N GLU A 6 9.59 5.35 -6.67
CA GLU A 6 8.12 5.41 -6.61
C GLU A 6 7.45 4.48 -7.62
N SER A 7 7.93 4.49 -8.87
CA SER A 7 7.38 3.64 -9.93
C SER A 7 7.57 2.16 -9.59
N ARG A 8 8.73 1.79 -9.02
CA ARG A 8 9.01 0.43 -8.57
C ARG A 8 8.09 0.00 -7.43
N LEU A 9 7.87 0.88 -6.44
CA LEU A 9 6.97 0.61 -5.32
C LEU A 9 5.51 0.50 -5.76
N CYS A 10 5.04 1.35 -6.68
CA CYS A 10 3.68 1.27 -7.21
C CYS A 10 3.45 -0.05 -7.97
N ARG A 11 4.42 -0.49 -8.79
CA ARG A 11 4.35 -1.81 -9.46
C ARG A 11 4.34 -2.96 -8.45
N ARG A 12 5.13 -2.88 -7.37
CA ARG A 12 5.10 -3.87 -6.29
C ARG A 12 3.76 -3.86 -5.57
N TYR A 13 3.16 -2.69 -5.34
CA TYR A 13 1.85 -2.60 -4.68
C TYR A 13 0.76 -3.26 -5.54
N LEU A 14 0.69 -2.95 -6.83
CA LEU A 14 -0.21 -3.63 -7.76
C LEU A 14 -0.02 -5.15 -7.77
N LYS A 15 1.22 -5.63 -7.71
CA LYS A 15 1.52 -7.07 -7.60
C LYS A 15 0.97 -7.68 -6.31
N LEU A 16 1.10 -7.01 -5.17
CA LEU A 16 0.53 -7.47 -3.89
C LEU A 16 -0.99 -7.48 -3.92
N LEU A 17 -1.59 -6.48 -4.56
CA LEU A 17 -3.03 -6.46 -4.84
C LEU A 17 -3.43 -7.49 -5.90
N GLY A 18 -2.50 -8.08 -6.65
CA GLY A 18 -2.80 -9.02 -7.73
C GLY A 18 -3.55 -8.37 -8.89
N ILE A 19 -3.29 -7.09 -9.14
CA ILE A 19 -3.93 -6.28 -10.19
C ILE A 19 -2.89 -5.95 -11.26
N PRO A 20 -3.18 -6.15 -12.55
CA PRO A 20 -2.29 -5.72 -13.62
C PRO A 20 -2.28 -4.20 -13.76
N ALA A 21 -1.14 -3.62 -14.15
CA ALA A 21 -1.09 -2.20 -14.49
C ALA A 21 -1.97 -1.91 -15.72
N ARG A 22 -2.94 -1.00 -15.56
CA ARG A 22 -3.91 -0.59 -16.60
C ARG A 22 -4.01 0.94 -16.63
N ARG A 23 -4.58 1.47 -17.72
CA ARG A 23 -4.91 2.89 -17.80
C ARG A 23 -5.99 3.25 -16.76
N PRO A 24 -5.98 4.50 -16.25
CA PRO A 24 -7.04 5.01 -15.38
C PRO A 24 -8.42 4.88 -16.02
N ALA A 25 -9.32 4.24 -15.29
CA ALA A 25 -10.72 4.06 -15.64
C ALA A 25 -11.50 3.75 -14.35
N LEU A 26 -12.82 3.98 -14.35
CA LEU A 26 -13.67 3.66 -13.20
C LEU A 26 -13.56 2.18 -12.80
N SER A 27 -13.58 1.28 -13.79
CA SER A 27 -13.42 -0.16 -13.58
C SER A 27 -12.05 -0.53 -12.95
N SER A 28 -10.98 0.16 -13.34
CA SER A 28 -9.66 -0.02 -12.73
C SER A 28 -9.67 0.45 -11.27
N LEU A 29 -10.33 1.57 -10.96
CA LEU A 29 -10.45 2.07 -9.58
C LEU A 29 -11.26 1.11 -8.70
N GLU A 30 -12.38 0.61 -9.20
CA GLU A 30 -13.21 -0.37 -8.49
C GLU A 30 -12.44 -1.64 -8.14
N GLU A 31 -11.67 -2.18 -9.09
CA GLU A 31 -10.81 -3.35 -8.89
C GLU A 31 -9.74 -3.08 -7.82
N ILE A 32 -9.09 -1.91 -7.89
CA ILE A 32 -8.06 -1.48 -6.92
C ILE A 32 -8.66 -1.37 -5.51
N VAL A 33 -9.75 -0.63 -5.34
CA VAL A 33 -10.38 -0.42 -4.03
C VAL A 33 -10.90 -1.74 -3.46
N ARG A 34 -11.54 -2.57 -4.29
CA ARG A 34 -12.03 -3.89 -3.87
C ARG A 34 -10.88 -4.79 -3.42
N SER A 35 -9.80 -4.88 -4.21
CA SER A 35 -8.68 -5.72 -3.83
C SER A 35 -7.94 -5.18 -2.60
N GLN A 36 -7.84 -3.85 -2.44
CA GLN A 36 -7.28 -3.24 -1.24
C GLN A 36 -8.04 -3.70 0.00
N ALA A 37 -9.37 -3.56 -0.01
CA ALA A 37 -10.22 -3.92 1.11
C ALA A 37 -10.19 -5.41 1.44
N LEU A 38 -10.03 -6.27 0.43
CA LEU A 38 -9.98 -7.72 0.61
C LEU A 38 -8.61 -8.23 1.07
N LYS A 39 -7.51 -7.59 0.65
CA LYS A 39 -6.15 -8.11 0.88
C LYS A 39 -5.38 -7.40 1.97
N VAL A 40 -5.69 -6.14 2.26
CA VAL A 40 -4.96 -5.33 3.24
C VAL A 40 -5.88 -5.06 4.43
N PRO A 41 -5.65 -5.70 5.60
CA PRO A 41 -6.57 -5.59 6.73
C PRO A 41 -6.60 -4.18 7.32
N PHE A 42 -7.76 -3.76 7.80
CA PHE A 42 -7.85 -2.59 8.66
C PHE A 42 -7.46 -2.98 10.09
N GLU A 43 -6.34 -2.45 10.59
CA GLU A 43 -5.78 -2.87 11.87
C GLU A 43 -4.85 -1.82 12.49
N ASN A 44 -4.48 -2.01 13.76
CA ASN A 44 -3.53 -1.15 14.48
C ASN A 44 -2.38 -1.94 15.15
N VAL A 45 -2.32 -3.26 14.98
CA VAL A 45 -1.30 -4.18 15.51
C VAL A 45 0.07 -3.87 14.93
N SER A 46 0.19 -3.67 13.61
CA SER A 46 1.46 -3.33 12.96
C SER A 46 2.06 -2.04 13.54
N LYS A 47 1.21 -1.02 13.77
CA LYS A 47 1.60 0.24 14.41
C LYS A 47 2.10 0.03 15.83
N LEU A 48 1.40 -0.76 16.65
CA LEU A 48 1.82 -1.06 18.02
C LEU A 48 3.12 -1.87 18.05
N TYR A 49 3.25 -2.86 17.17
CA TYR A 49 4.45 -3.67 17.01
C TYR A 49 5.67 -2.81 16.66
N LEU A 50 5.55 -1.97 15.63
CA LEU A 50 6.64 -1.10 15.16
C LEU A 50 6.97 0.01 16.17
N LYS A 51 5.97 0.55 16.87
CA LYS A 51 6.20 1.47 17.99
C LYS A 51 7.04 0.81 19.08
N LYS A 52 6.73 -0.44 19.45
CA LYS A 52 7.45 -1.18 20.49
C LYS A 52 8.84 -1.63 20.04
N ARG A 53 9.01 -2.07 18.80
CA ARG A 53 10.26 -2.69 18.30
C ARG A 53 11.26 -1.70 17.71
N ALA A 54 10.76 -0.65 17.04
CA ALA A 54 11.58 0.31 16.31
C ALA A 54 11.37 1.76 16.76
N GLY A 55 10.56 1.99 17.80
CA GLY A 55 10.30 3.34 18.31
C GLY A 55 9.53 4.24 17.35
N LEU A 56 8.78 3.67 16.40
CA LEU A 56 8.07 4.43 15.35
C LEU A 56 7.13 5.50 15.95
N ARG A 57 7.25 6.74 15.48
CA ARG A 57 6.43 7.89 15.92
C ARG A 57 5.51 8.48 14.84
N GLY A 58 5.36 7.82 13.70
CA GLY A 58 4.58 8.32 12.57
C GLY A 58 4.15 7.21 11.61
N LEU A 59 3.92 7.59 10.35
CA LEU A 59 3.76 6.63 9.26
C LEU A 59 5.11 5.98 8.95
N ILE A 60 5.07 4.74 8.48
CA ILE A 60 6.25 4.04 7.96
C ILE A 60 6.66 4.61 6.59
N GLY A 61 7.74 4.11 6.00
CA GLY A 61 8.01 4.39 4.59
C GLY A 61 7.13 3.51 3.69
N PHE A 62 7.05 3.87 2.40
CA PHE A 62 6.23 3.13 1.44
C PHE A 62 6.79 1.71 1.19
N ALA A 63 8.12 1.56 1.16
CA ALA A 63 8.76 0.26 1.00
C ALA A 63 8.46 -0.70 2.17
N GLU A 64 8.50 -0.18 3.39
CA GLU A 64 8.22 -0.89 4.64
C GLU A 64 6.73 -1.24 4.75
N HIS A 65 5.84 -0.36 4.28
CA HIS A 65 4.41 -0.68 4.19
C HIS A 65 4.16 -1.90 3.31
N LEU A 66 4.74 -1.92 2.10
CA LEU A 66 4.61 -3.05 1.18
C LEU A 66 5.28 -4.32 1.72
N GLU A 67 6.41 -4.19 2.42
CA GLU A 67 7.05 -5.32 3.09
C GLU A 67 6.18 -5.89 4.22
N GLY A 68 5.49 -5.03 4.99
CA GLY A 68 4.55 -5.42 6.02
C GLY A 68 3.41 -6.27 5.47
N ILE A 69 2.81 -5.82 4.35
CA ILE A 69 1.76 -6.57 3.64
C ILE A 69 2.32 -7.92 3.17
N GLU A 70 3.48 -7.92 2.50
CA GLU A 70 4.05 -9.11 1.86
C GLU A 70 4.50 -10.18 2.86
N ARG A 71 5.19 -9.80 3.94
CA ARG A 71 5.85 -10.75 4.85
C ARG A 71 5.02 -11.12 6.07
N TYR A 72 4.15 -10.22 6.53
CA TYR A 72 3.48 -10.35 7.82
C TYR A 72 1.97 -10.23 7.72
N CYS A 73 1.42 -10.09 6.51
CA CYS A 73 0.00 -9.79 6.28
C CYS A 73 -0.48 -8.58 7.09
N PHE A 74 0.42 -7.62 7.35
CA PHE A 74 0.05 -6.38 8.01
C PHE A 74 -0.82 -5.54 7.10
N GLY A 75 -1.61 -4.68 7.72
CA GLY A 75 -2.35 -3.66 7.00
C GLY A 75 -2.08 -2.30 7.60
N GLY A 76 -3.11 -1.65 8.09
CA GLY A 76 -2.96 -0.41 8.82
C GLY A 76 -4.27 0.28 9.14
N THR A 77 -4.15 1.41 9.83
CA THR A 77 -5.29 2.28 10.10
C THR A 77 -5.65 3.09 8.86
N CYS A 78 -6.78 3.78 8.89
CA CYS A 78 -7.27 4.60 7.77
C CYS A 78 -6.19 5.54 7.21
N TYR A 79 -5.41 6.21 8.06
CA TYR A 79 -4.34 7.10 7.63
C TYR A 79 -3.18 6.39 6.94
N ALA A 80 -2.78 5.20 7.38
CA ALA A 80 -1.70 4.46 6.73
C ALA A 80 -2.18 3.90 5.39
N THR A 81 -3.29 3.16 5.43
CA THR A 81 -3.84 2.46 4.27
C THR A 81 -4.26 3.43 3.16
N ASN A 82 -5.01 4.49 3.49
CA ASN A 82 -5.49 5.43 2.48
C ASN A 82 -4.37 6.32 1.94
N TYR A 83 -3.33 6.61 2.73
CA TYR A 83 -2.20 7.41 2.25
C TYR A 83 -1.42 6.70 1.15
N TYR A 84 -1.04 5.43 1.34
CA TYR A 84 -0.32 4.70 0.28
C TYR A 84 -1.23 4.32 -0.88
N LEU A 85 -2.52 4.07 -0.64
CA LEU A 85 -3.49 3.89 -1.72
C LEU A 85 -3.57 5.16 -2.58
N HIS A 86 -3.67 6.34 -1.95
CA HIS A 86 -3.65 7.62 -2.66
C HIS A 86 -2.38 7.80 -3.49
N ARG A 87 -1.20 7.46 -2.94
CA ARG A 87 0.06 7.52 -3.70
C ARG A 87 0.05 6.62 -4.93
N LEU A 88 -0.49 5.40 -4.80
CA LEU A 88 -0.67 4.50 -5.93
C LEU A 88 -1.59 5.12 -6.99
N LEU A 89 -2.74 5.65 -6.58
CA LEU A 89 -3.70 6.27 -7.51
C LEU A 89 -3.10 7.49 -8.21
N ALA A 90 -2.42 8.37 -7.48
CA ALA A 90 -1.74 9.54 -8.05
C ALA A 90 -0.63 9.16 -9.03
N HIS A 91 0.03 8.02 -8.85
CA HIS A 91 1.01 7.49 -9.79
C HIS A 91 0.37 6.97 -11.08
N LEU A 92 -0.84 6.42 -11.00
CA LEU A 92 -1.54 5.82 -12.14
C LEU A 92 -2.19 6.87 -13.07
N GLY A 93 -2.54 8.05 -12.54
CA GLY A 93 -3.14 9.16 -13.29
C GLY A 93 -4.55 9.48 -12.83
#